data_AF-M1XTY9-F1
#
_entry.id   AF-M1XTY9-F1
#
_cell.length_a   1.000
_cell.length_b   1.000
_cell.length_c   1.000
_cell.angle_alpha   90.00
_cell.angle_beta   90.00
_cell.angle_gamma   90.00
#
_symmetry.space_group_name_H-M   'P 1'
#
loop_
_entity.id
_entity.type
_entity.pdbx_description
1 polymer ?
#
loop_
_entity_poly.entity_id
_entity_poly.type
_entity_poly.pdbx_seq_one_letter_code
_entity_poly.pdbx_strand_id
1 'polypeptide(L)' 'MILRCECGAPVEIEEGSDPDSGPQHWEVYRCVECRRTGTYHFGPNREEMTGCLVAERIPEVGR' A
#
# COMPACT_ATOMS: atom_id res chain seq x y z
N MET A 1 -9.70 0.93 0.86
CA MET A 1 -8.71 1.10 1.94
C MET A 1 -7.90 2.35 1.65
N ILE A 2 -7.28 2.97 2.66
CA ILE A 2 -6.24 3.99 2.44
C ILE A 2 -4.91 3.40 2.92
N LEU A 3 -3.87 3.46 2.09
CA LEU A 3 -2.53 3.06 2.49
C LEU A 3 -1.84 4.20 3.25
N ARG A 4 -1.22 3.88 4.39
CA ARG A 4 -0.43 4.81 5.20
C ARG A 4 0.87 4.17 5.65
N CYS A 5 1.77 5.02 6.13
CA CYS A 5 2.94 4.57 6.84
C CYS A 5 2.57 4.20 8.30
N GLU A 6 3.30 3.27 8.93
CA GLU A 6 3.21 2.94 10.36
C GLU A 6 3.31 4.18 11.27
N CYS A 7 3.99 5.24 10.80
CA CYS A 7 4.10 6.51 11.50
C CYS A 7 2.87 7.43 11.35
N GLY A 8 1.81 6.97 10.67
CA GLY A 8 0.55 7.70 10.42
C GLY A 8 0.57 8.65 9.21
N ALA A 9 1.75 8.93 8.66
CA ALA A 9 1.90 9.81 7.51
C ALA A 9 1.37 9.19 6.21
N PRO A 10 0.95 10.00 5.23
CA PRO A 10 0.59 9.51 3.91
C PRO A 10 1.81 8.95 3.17
N VAL A 11 1.53 8.17 2.14
CA VAL A 11 2.55 7.56 1.28
C VAL A 11 2.28 7.92 -0.18
N GLU A 12 3.33 7.98 -0.97
CA GLU A 12 3.29 8.22 -2.42
C GLU A 12 3.80 7.00 -3.16
N ILE A 13 3.23 6.68 -4.32
CA ILE A 13 3.72 5.58 -5.15
C ILE A 13 5.07 5.95 -5.78
N GLU A 14 6.07 5.09 -5.62
CA GLU A 14 7.37 5.25 -6.28
C GLU A 14 7.52 4.34 -7.49
N GLU A 15 7.03 3.10 -7.39
CA GLU A 15 7.20 2.07 -8.42
C GLU A 15 6.04 1.07 -8.37
N GLY A 16 5.78 0.37 -9.47
CA GLY A 16 4.81 -0.72 -9.49
C GLY A 16 5.10 -1.72 -10.60
N SER A 17 4.56 -2.93 -10.45
CA SER A 17 4.61 -3.98 -11.46
C SER A 17 3.85 -3.61 -12.72
N ASP A 18 4.27 -4.15 -13.87
CA ASP A 18 3.54 -4.04 -15.13
C ASP A 18 2.12 -4.67 -15.01
N PRO A 19 1.04 -3.97 -15.41
CA PRO A 19 -0.31 -4.52 -15.37
C PRO A 19 -0.50 -5.78 -16.24
N ASP A 20 0.34 -5.99 -17.25
CA ASP A 20 0.30 -7.16 -18.14
C ASP A 20 1.16 -8.33 -17.63
N SER A 21 1.89 -8.17 -16.51
CA SER A 21 2.81 -9.19 -15.97
C SER A 21 2.12 -10.43 -15.38
N GLY A 22 0.79 -10.42 -15.27
CA GLY A 22 -0.02 -11.53 -14.79
C GLY A 22 -1.01 -11.11 -13.70
N PRO A 23 -1.60 -12.06 -12.96
CA PRO A 23 -2.65 -11.76 -11.99
C PRO A 23 -2.11 -11.23 -10.65
N GLN A 24 -0.81 -11.33 -10.39
CA GLN A 24 -0.20 -10.81 -9.17
C GLN A 24 0.58 -9.55 -9.49
N HIS A 25 0.32 -8.51 -8.70
CA HIS A 25 0.91 -7.20 -8.83
C HIS A 25 1.55 -6.77 -7.52
N TRP A 26 2.43 -5.78 -7.62
CA TRP A 26 3.01 -5.11 -6.48
C TRP A 26 3.18 -3.62 -6.75
N GLU A 27 3.13 -2.84 -5.69
CA GLU A 27 3.38 -1.40 -5.70
C GLU A 27 4.29 -1.03 -4.53
N VAL A 28 5.31 -0.22 -4.79
CA VAL A 28 6.21 0.34 -3.78
C VAL A 28 5.75 1.75 -3.45
N TYR A 29 5.59 2.01 -2.17
CA TYR A 29 5.15 3.27 -1.63
C TYR A 29 6.20 3.87 -0.71
N ARG A 30 6.40 5.18 -0.77
CA ARG A 30 7.28 5.93 0.11
C ARG A 30 6.52 6.87 1.02
N CYS A 31 6.86 6.81 2.31
CA CYS A 31 6.35 7.75 3.29
C CYS A 31 6.90 9.17 3.04
N VAL A 32 6.01 10.16 3.02
CA VAL A 32 6.41 11.56 2.81
C VAL A 32 7.21 12.13 3.98
N GLU A 33 6.96 11.63 5.20
CA GLU A 33 7.61 12.08 6.44
C GLU A 33 8.91 11.34 6.72
N CYS A 34 8.83 10.04 7.08
CA CYS A 34 10.01 9.27 7.52
C CYS A 34 10.82 8.68 6.36
N ARG A 35 10.38 8.87 5.11
CA ARG A 35 11.05 8.41 3.88
C ARG A 35 11.29 6.89 3.79
N ARG A 36 10.76 6.09 4.74
CA ARG A 36 10.73 4.62 4.67
C ARG A 36 9.81 4.18 3.53
N THR A 37 10.11 3.03 2.98
CA THR A 37 9.33 2.39 1.94
C THR A 37 8.58 1.18 2.48
N GLY A 38 7.46 0.87 1.84
CA GLY A 38 6.75 -0.39 2.01
C GLY A 38 6.25 -0.87 0.65
N THR A 39 5.95 -2.17 0.59
CA THR A 39 5.44 -2.81 -0.62
C THR A 39 4.08 -3.42 -0.36
N TYR A 40 3.14 -3.11 -1.23
CA TYR A 40 1.83 -3.71 -1.27
C TYR A 40 1.78 -4.76 -2.38
N HIS A 41 1.59 -6.02 -2.03
CA HIS A 41 1.37 -7.11 -2.98
C HIS A 41 -0.12 -7.42 -3.03
N PHE A 42 -0.69 -7.40 -4.24
CA PHE A 42 -2.10 -7.65 -4.45
C PHE A 42 -2.37 -8.53 -5.67
N GLY A 43 -3.44 -9.31 -5.60
CA GLY A 43 -3.88 -10.21 -6.66
C GLY A 43 -4.84 -11.27 -6.14
N PRO A 44 -5.25 -12.24 -6.98
CA PRO A 44 -6.10 -13.34 -6.56
C PRO A 44 -5.49 -14.08 -5.36
N ASN A 45 -6.19 -14.05 -4.23
CA ASN A 45 -5.80 -14.70 -2.97
C ASN A 45 -4.53 -14.14 -2.31
N ARG A 46 -4.07 -12.95 -2.70
CA ARG A 46 -2.94 -12.29 -2.03
C ARG A 46 -3.26 -10.83 -1.79
N GLU A 47 -3.24 -10.45 -0.53
CA GLU A 47 -3.24 -9.07 -0.07
C GLU A 47 -2.24 -8.99 1.09
N GLU A 48 -1.06 -8.45 0.83
CA GLU A 48 0.05 -8.46 1.78
C GLU A 48 0.77 -7.10 1.75
N MET A 49 0.95 -6.53 2.93
CA MET A 49 1.71 -5.29 3.11
C MET A 49 2.99 -5.60 3.88
N THR A 50 4.10 -5.03 3.42
CA THR A 50 5.42 -5.19 4.04
C THR A 50 6.10 -3.83 4.22
N GLY A 51 7.16 -3.80 5.03
CA GLY A 51 7.90 -2.57 5.31
C GLY A 51 7.10 -1.64 6.21
N CYS A 52 7.00 -0.37 5.85
CA CYS A 52 6.27 0.61 6.66
C CYS A 52 4.77 0.73 6.30
N LEU A 53 4.24 -0.08 5.39
CA LEU A 53 2.86 0.06 4.93
C LEU A 53 1.84 -0.57 5.88
N VAL A 54 0.77 0.17 6.14
CA VAL A 54 -0.40 -0.29 6.87
C VAL A 54 -1.69 0.18 6.17
N ALA A 55 -2.76 -0.59 6.35
CA ALA A 55 -4.08 -0.24 5.86
C ALA A 55 -4.89 0.52 6.91
N GLU A 56 -5.27 1.75 6.60
CA GLU A 56 -6.29 2.47 7.34
C GLU A 56 -7.67 2.10 6.77
N ARG A 57 -8.51 1.49 7.61
CA ARG A 57 -9.92 1.29 7.28
C ARG A 57 -10.64 2.62 7.49
N ILE A 58 -11.20 3.19 6.43
CA ILE A 58 -12.14 4.30 6.57
C ILE A 58 -13.38 3.71 7.26
N PRO A 59 -13.76 4.15 8.46
CA PRO A 59 -15.00 3.71 9.06
C PRO A 59 -16.13 4.10 8.12
N GLU A 60 -16.92 3.12 7.69
CA GLU A 60 -18.15 3.36 6.97
C GLU A 60 -19.01 4.26 7.88
N VAL A 61 -19.19 5.53 7.50
CA VAL A 61 -20.04 6.44 8.26
C VAL A 61 -21.44 5.82 8.27
N GLY A 62 -21.84 5.34 9.45
CA GLY A 62 -23.13 4.68 9.67
C GLY A 62 -24.26 5.54 9.09
N ARG A 63 -25.05 4.91 8.23
CA ARG A 63 -26.21 5.50 7.57
C ARG A 63 -27.43 5.45 8.47
#